data_AF-A0A2V7G6E0-F1
#
_entry.id   AF-A0A2V7G6E0-F1
#
_cell.length_a   1.000
_cell.length_b   1.000
_cell.length_c   1.000
_cell.angle_alpha   90.00
_cell.angle_beta   90.00
_cell.angle_gamma   90.00
#
_symmetry.space_group_name_H-M   'P 1'
#
loop_
_entity.id
_entity.type
_entity.pdbx_description
1 polymer ?
#
loop_
_entity_poly.entity_id
_entity_poly.type
_entity_poly.pdbx_seq_one_letter_code
_entity_poly.pdbx_strand_id
1 'polypeptide(L)'
;MARDRCGGRAPAGRPRANPGPRRLERGVAHGTPRGRHVPHLVSPLPRVLGVPPPAPAATRPAGRPHRRQPARRAGDEQVFPGRVRDHSQRHQRKARPLGDRVRFAGAVFTERPDYYGTADLYLCPTTKASFGITLLEAMASGTPMIVSDITGFRELVDGGAEAVLVPKGDPAAWAGAAAALIGDPARRGTMGAAGLAKAARYAWPRVADRVLAVYERVKR
;
A
#
# COMPACT_ATOMS: atom_id res chain seq x y z
N MET A 1 11.10 61.40 -36.59
CA MET A 1 9.98 62.23 -36.07
C MET A 1 9.54 61.57 -34.76
N ALA A 2 9.61 62.19 -33.57
CA ALA A 2 8.89 63.41 -33.12
C ALA A 2 7.38 63.15 -33.13
N ARG A 3 6.57 63.32 -32.07
CA ARG A 3 6.65 63.93 -30.71
C ARG A 3 5.50 63.32 -29.85
N ASP A 4 5.34 63.48 -28.53
CA ASP A 4 6.15 63.92 -27.36
C ASP A 4 5.40 63.45 -26.06
N ARG A 5 6.09 63.39 -24.90
CA ARG A 5 5.73 63.93 -23.53
C ARG A 5 4.29 63.79 -22.93
N CYS A 6 4.06 63.73 -21.60
CA CYS A 6 4.91 63.86 -20.40
C CYS A 6 4.18 63.34 -19.12
N GLY A 7 4.96 62.86 -18.13
CA GLY A 7 4.75 63.12 -16.68
C GLY A 7 3.69 62.32 -15.89
N GLY A 8 3.92 61.89 -14.64
CA GLY A 8 5.16 61.93 -13.85
C GLY A 8 5.02 61.39 -12.41
N ARG A 9 6.18 61.12 -11.76
CA ARG A 9 6.47 60.97 -10.30
C ARG A 9 5.68 59.99 -9.42
N ALA A 10 6.41 58.99 -8.92
CA ALA A 10 6.31 58.37 -7.58
C ALA A 10 6.96 59.32 -6.50
N PRO A 11 7.13 59.02 -5.18
CA PRO A 11 7.12 57.68 -4.53
C PRO A 11 6.63 57.58 -3.04
N ALA A 12 6.90 56.41 -2.44
CA ALA A 12 7.12 56.11 -1.00
C ALA A 12 5.91 55.94 -0.04
N GLY A 13 5.91 54.85 0.75
CA GLY A 13 4.83 54.52 1.69
C GLY A 13 4.95 53.19 2.48
N ARG A 14 6.07 52.97 3.19
CA ARG A 14 6.24 52.01 4.31
C ARG A 14 7.22 52.62 5.32
N PRO A 15 7.30 52.20 6.60
CA PRO A 15 6.47 51.25 7.35
C PRO A 15 5.86 51.89 8.64
N ARG A 16 5.14 51.11 9.47
CA ARG A 16 5.05 51.40 10.92
C ARG A 16 5.13 50.12 11.76
N ALA A 17 5.82 50.24 12.89
CA ALA A 17 6.04 49.18 13.86
C ALA A 17 5.21 49.39 15.14
N ASN A 18 5.25 48.36 15.98
CA ASN A 18 4.68 48.17 17.32
C ASN A 18 4.67 49.39 18.26
N PRO A 19 3.75 49.42 19.24
CA PRO A 19 4.19 49.56 20.62
C PRO A 19 3.52 48.58 21.62
N GLY A 20 4.33 47.98 22.50
CA GLY A 20 3.85 47.53 23.82
C GLY A 20 3.61 48.73 24.75
N PRO A 21 3.11 48.55 25.99
CA PRO A 21 3.83 47.72 26.99
C PRO A 21 2.96 47.02 28.06
N ARG A 22 3.55 46.08 28.82
CA ARG A 22 3.75 46.16 30.30
C ARG A 22 4.35 44.86 30.88
N ARG A 23 5.04 45.00 32.01
CA ARG A 23 5.86 43.99 32.69
C ARG A 23 5.59 44.02 34.20
N LEU A 24 5.26 42.88 34.79
CA LEU A 24 5.25 42.56 36.23
C LEU A 24 5.58 41.06 36.31
N GLU A 25 6.82 40.60 36.53
CA GLU A 25 7.63 40.59 37.77
C GLU A 25 7.03 39.80 38.96
N ARG A 26 7.72 38.69 39.27
CA ARG A 26 7.91 38.00 40.57
C ARG A 26 6.87 37.00 41.09
N GLY A 27 7.41 35.87 41.54
CA GLY A 27 6.69 34.77 42.18
C GLY A 27 7.54 33.48 42.28
N VAL A 28 8.69 33.53 42.97
CA VAL A 28 9.48 32.31 43.28
C VAL A 28 8.89 31.62 44.51
N ALA A 29 8.66 30.32 44.44
CA ALA A 29 8.49 29.47 45.61
C ALA A 29 9.01 28.05 45.34
N HIS A 30 9.83 27.51 46.26
CA HIS A 30 10.35 26.15 46.21
C HIS A 30 9.24 25.11 46.51
N GLY A 31 9.35 23.92 45.91
CA GLY A 31 8.43 22.81 46.18
C GLY A 31 8.91 21.49 45.61
N THR A 32 9.91 20.86 46.22
CA THR A 32 10.24 19.46 45.96
C THR A 32 9.17 18.56 46.58
N PRO A 33 8.66 17.55 45.85
CA PRO A 33 8.45 16.28 46.52
C PRO A 33 9.05 15.09 45.76
N ARG A 34 9.62 14.21 46.58
CA ARG A 34 10.26 12.94 46.27
C ARG A 34 9.37 12.02 45.41
N GLY A 35 10.02 11.35 44.46
CA GLY A 35 9.81 9.95 44.06
C GLY A 35 8.39 9.38 44.02
N ARG A 36 7.90 9.14 42.79
CA ARG A 36 7.01 8.00 42.52
C ARG A 36 7.57 7.19 41.35
N HIS A 37 7.76 5.90 41.58
CA HIS A 37 8.03 4.93 40.52
C HIS A 37 6.89 4.97 39.51
N VAL A 38 7.23 5.10 38.22
CA VAL A 38 6.30 4.79 37.13
C VAL A 38 6.50 3.30 36.83
N PRO A 39 5.51 2.42 37.05
CA PRO A 39 5.65 1.02 36.69
C PRO A 39 5.72 0.88 35.16
N HIS A 40 6.68 0.09 34.69
CA HIS A 40 6.79 -0.26 33.27
C HIS A 40 5.56 -1.08 32.85
N LEU A 41 4.57 -0.44 32.22
CA LEU A 41 3.46 -1.14 31.59
C LEU A 41 3.95 -1.78 30.28
N VAL A 42 4.57 -2.95 30.41
CA VAL A 42 4.92 -3.82 29.28
C VAL A 42 3.61 -4.33 28.67
N SER A 43 3.11 -3.62 27.66
CA SER A 43 1.95 -4.05 26.89
C SER A 43 2.29 -5.35 26.14
N PRO A 44 1.56 -6.46 26.35
CA PRO A 44 1.78 -7.68 25.60
C PRO A 44 1.30 -7.48 24.17
N LEU A 45 2.23 -7.55 23.21
CA LEU A 45 1.89 -7.63 21.78
C LEU A 45 0.87 -8.77 21.56
N PRO A 46 -0.17 -8.57 20.75
CA PRO A 46 -1.13 -9.63 20.47
C PRO A 46 -0.40 -10.82 19.85
N ARG A 47 -0.69 -12.02 20.36
CA ARG A 47 -0.26 -13.28 19.74
C ARG A 47 -0.74 -13.27 18.29
N VAL A 48 0.20 -13.28 17.35
CA VAL A 48 -0.10 -13.55 15.94
C VAL A 48 -0.68 -14.96 15.87
N LEU A 49 -1.99 -15.05 15.73
CA LEU A 49 -2.66 -16.31 15.44
C LEU A 49 -2.16 -16.74 14.06
N GLY A 50 -1.39 -17.83 14.01
CA GLY A 50 -0.83 -18.30 12.75
C GLY A 50 -1.96 -18.62 11.79
N VAL A 51 -1.98 -17.97 10.62
CA VAL A 51 -2.91 -18.31 9.54
C VAL A 51 -2.77 -19.82 9.26
N PRO A 52 -3.82 -20.63 9.47
CA PRO A 52 -3.79 -22.03 9.09
C PRO A 52 -3.78 -22.12 7.56
N PRO A 53 -3.17 -23.16 6.96
CA PRO A 53 -3.32 -23.39 5.52
C PRO A 53 -4.82 -23.55 5.20
N PRO A 54 -5.29 -23.08 4.03
CA PRO A 54 -6.70 -23.24 3.65
C PRO A 54 -7.07 -24.72 3.66
N ALA A 55 -8.22 -25.02 4.28
CA ALA A 55 -8.74 -26.38 4.32
C ALA A 55 -9.00 -26.90 2.88
N PRO A 56 -8.78 -28.19 2.59
CA PRO A 56 -9.05 -28.74 1.28
C PRO A 56 -10.52 -28.51 0.90
N ALA A 57 -10.74 -28.03 -0.33
CA ALA A 57 -12.04 -27.58 -0.79
C ALA A 57 -13.12 -28.65 -0.60
N ALA A 58 -14.23 -28.28 0.06
CA ALA A 58 -15.37 -29.16 0.26
C ALA A 58 -15.91 -29.68 -1.09
N THR A 59 -16.09 -30.99 -1.18
CA THR A 59 -16.49 -31.70 -2.39
C THR A 59 -17.85 -31.18 -2.90
N ARG A 60 -17.87 -30.48 -4.04
CA ARG A 60 -19.14 -30.11 -4.69
C ARG A 60 -19.90 -31.38 -5.12
N PRO A 61 -21.24 -31.43 -4.99
CA PRO A 61 -22.03 -32.58 -5.41
C PRO A 61 -21.91 -32.82 -6.92
N ALA A 62 -21.99 -34.09 -7.31
CA ALA A 62 -21.63 -34.56 -8.66
C ALA A 62 -22.56 -34.03 -9.76
N GLY A 63 -22.01 -33.19 -10.64
CA GLY A 63 -22.58 -32.86 -11.95
C GLY A 63 -22.12 -33.84 -13.03
N ARG A 64 -22.99 -34.10 -14.01
CA ARG A 64 -22.92 -35.12 -15.08
C ARG A 64 -21.53 -35.42 -15.70
N PRO A 65 -21.27 -36.67 -16.14
CA PRO A 65 -19.95 -37.10 -16.59
C PRO A 65 -19.56 -36.51 -17.95
N HIS A 66 -18.55 -35.64 -17.96
CA HIS A 66 -17.82 -35.34 -19.20
C HIS A 66 -16.89 -36.51 -19.57
N ARG A 67 -16.85 -36.83 -20.87
CA ARG A 67 -15.98 -37.89 -21.45
C ARG A 67 -14.55 -37.78 -20.91
N ARG A 68 -14.03 -38.88 -20.33
CA ARG A 68 -12.62 -38.98 -19.95
C ARG A 68 -11.74 -38.83 -21.20
N GLN A 69 -10.98 -37.73 -21.27
CA GLN A 69 -9.79 -37.68 -22.12
C GLN A 69 -8.69 -38.51 -21.45
N PRO A 70 -7.87 -39.26 -22.22
CA PRO A 70 -6.77 -40.02 -21.64
C PRO A 70 -5.73 -39.08 -21.02
N ALA A 71 -5.17 -39.48 -19.88
CA ALA A 71 -4.18 -38.69 -19.17
C ALA A 71 -2.94 -38.44 -20.05
N ARG A 72 -2.71 -37.17 -20.45
CA ARG A 72 -1.42 -36.76 -20.98
C ARG A 72 -0.38 -36.92 -19.87
N ARG A 73 0.73 -37.59 -20.18
CA ARG A 73 1.81 -37.83 -19.21
C ARG A 73 2.32 -36.50 -18.67
N ALA A 74 2.55 -36.43 -17.37
CA ALA A 74 3.35 -35.35 -16.78
C ALA A 74 4.78 -35.48 -17.31
N GLY A 75 5.22 -34.50 -18.09
CA GLY A 75 6.50 -34.60 -18.81
C GLY A 75 6.66 -33.63 -19.97
N ASP A 76 6.13 -32.41 -19.86
CA ASP A 76 6.46 -31.28 -20.73
C ASP A 76 6.64 -30.04 -19.83
N GLU A 77 7.76 -30.00 -19.12
CA GLU A 77 8.21 -28.79 -18.43
C GLU A 77 8.58 -27.76 -19.51
N GLN A 78 7.74 -26.75 -19.72
CA GLN A 78 8.14 -25.57 -20.51
C GLN A 78 9.16 -24.76 -19.71
N VAL A 79 10.40 -25.26 -19.70
CA VAL A 79 11.58 -24.57 -19.21
C VAL A 79 11.81 -23.36 -20.11
N PHE A 80 11.26 -22.20 -19.72
CA PHE A 80 11.71 -20.92 -20.27
C PHE A 80 13.20 -20.77 -19.93
N PRO A 81 14.11 -20.66 -20.90
CA PRO A 81 15.55 -20.65 -20.66
C PRO A 81 16.05 -19.28 -20.18
N GLY A 82 15.43 -18.77 -19.11
CA GLY A 82 15.93 -17.68 -18.30
C GLY A 82 16.30 -18.24 -16.94
N ARG A 83 17.57 -18.08 -16.52
CA ARG A 83 17.98 -18.44 -15.16
C ARG A 83 17.22 -17.54 -14.18
N VAL A 84 16.12 -18.04 -13.62
CA VAL A 84 15.46 -17.43 -12.46
C VAL A 84 16.43 -17.58 -11.29
N ARG A 85 17.40 -16.67 -11.23
CA ARG A 85 18.24 -16.51 -10.03
C ARG A 85 17.28 -16.30 -8.89
N ASP A 86 17.29 -17.23 -7.96
CA ASP A 86 16.35 -17.27 -6.84
C ASP A 86 16.60 -16.08 -5.91
N HIS A 87 16.02 -14.94 -6.29
CA HIS A 87 16.11 -13.68 -5.57
C HIS A 87 15.54 -13.84 -4.15
N SER A 88 14.67 -14.83 -3.90
CA SER A 88 14.12 -15.10 -2.59
C SER A 88 15.19 -15.54 -1.57
N GLN A 89 16.22 -16.31 -1.96
CA GLN A 89 17.21 -16.82 -0.99
C GLN A 89 17.97 -15.72 -0.26
N ARG A 90 18.27 -14.60 -0.94
CA ARG A 90 18.93 -13.45 -0.31
C ARG A 90 18.04 -12.83 0.76
N HIS A 91 16.74 -12.75 0.51
CA HIS A 91 15.77 -12.21 1.45
C HIS A 91 15.48 -13.20 2.59
N GLN A 92 15.37 -14.50 2.30
CA GLN A 92 15.28 -15.57 3.29
C GLN A 92 16.45 -15.55 4.27
N ARG A 93 17.70 -15.51 3.75
CA ARG A 93 18.91 -15.43 4.59
C ARG A 93 18.92 -14.21 5.52
N LYS A 94 18.48 -13.04 5.01
CA LYS A 94 18.35 -11.82 5.82
C LYS A 94 17.22 -11.88 6.85
N ALA A 95 16.15 -12.62 6.57
CA ALA A 95 14.99 -12.77 7.45
C ALA A 95 15.17 -13.84 8.54
N ARG A 96 16.19 -14.72 8.45
CA ARG A 96 16.45 -15.78 9.46
C ARG A 96 16.38 -15.31 10.92
N PRO A 97 16.93 -14.15 11.34
CA PRO A 97 16.86 -13.68 12.73
C PRO A 97 15.44 -13.31 13.21
N LEU A 98 14.47 -13.19 12.29
CA LEU A 98 13.07 -12.88 12.60
C LEU A 98 12.24 -14.13 12.92
N GLY A 99 12.78 -15.34 12.66
CA GLY A 99 12.13 -16.61 12.91
C GLY A 99 10.75 -16.71 12.27
N ASP A 100 9.78 -17.28 13.00
CA ASP A 100 8.42 -17.56 12.52
C ASP A 100 7.60 -16.30 12.15
N ARG A 101 8.12 -15.09 12.45
CA ARG A 101 7.50 -13.82 12.06
C ARG A 101 7.54 -13.55 10.55
N VAL A 102 8.41 -14.25 9.81
CA VAL A 102 8.50 -14.13 8.35
C VAL A 102 8.41 -15.51 7.70
N ARG A 103 7.34 -15.72 6.94
CA ARG A 103 7.12 -16.93 6.13
C ARG A 103 7.29 -16.59 4.66
N PHE A 104 7.99 -17.44 3.91
CA PHE A 104 8.16 -17.31 2.47
C PHE A 104 7.28 -18.36 1.78
N ALA A 105 6.22 -17.91 1.09
CA ALA A 105 5.27 -18.79 0.41
C ALA A 105 5.83 -19.45 -0.87
N GLY A 106 6.97 -18.96 -1.39
CA GLY A 106 7.50 -19.38 -2.70
C GLY A 106 6.76 -18.71 -3.85
N ALA A 107 6.69 -19.38 -5.00
CA ALA A 107 5.89 -18.94 -6.13
C ALA A 107 4.42 -19.34 -5.90
N VAL A 108 3.51 -18.37 -5.93
CA VAL A 108 2.07 -18.57 -5.70
C VAL A 108 1.31 -18.09 -6.94
N PHE A 109 0.40 -18.93 -7.43
CA PHE A 109 -0.34 -18.68 -8.66
C PHE A 109 -1.85 -18.62 -8.39
N THR A 110 -2.49 -19.78 -8.32
CA THR A 110 -3.94 -19.95 -8.15
C THR A 110 -4.46 -19.53 -6.77
N GLU A 111 -3.60 -19.63 -5.75
CA GLU A 111 -3.90 -19.37 -4.34
C GLU A 111 -3.70 -17.89 -3.98
N ARG A 112 -3.18 -17.07 -4.91
CA ARG A 112 -2.86 -15.66 -4.66
C ARG A 112 -4.04 -14.83 -4.12
N PRO A 113 -5.30 -15.04 -4.55
CA PRO A 113 -6.46 -14.37 -3.95
C PRO A 113 -6.64 -14.67 -2.45
N ASP A 114 -6.34 -15.89 -2.00
CA ASP A 114 -6.46 -16.28 -0.59
C ASP A 114 -5.42 -15.55 0.28
N TYR A 115 -4.19 -15.39 -0.23
CA TYR A 115 -3.15 -14.61 0.45
C TYR A 115 -3.52 -13.13 0.60
N TYR A 116 -4.22 -12.54 -0.38
CA TYR A 116 -4.72 -11.18 -0.25
C TYR A 116 -5.92 -11.10 0.69
N GLY A 117 -6.94 -11.96 0.50
CA GLY A 117 -8.18 -11.93 1.27
C GLY A 117 -8.02 -12.30 2.76
N THR A 118 -6.94 -13.00 3.13
CA THR A 118 -6.61 -13.32 4.54
C THR A 118 -5.60 -12.37 5.17
N ALA A 119 -5.00 -11.43 4.42
CA ALA A 119 -4.02 -10.49 4.95
C ALA A 119 -4.69 -9.25 5.56
N ASP A 120 -4.25 -8.87 6.76
CA ASP A 120 -4.65 -7.60 7.40
C ASP A 120 -4.22 -6.36 6.59
N LEU A 121 -3.06 -6.46 5.91
CA LEU A 121 -2.43 -5.42 5.10
C LEU A 121 -1.59 -6.02 3.96
N TYR A 122 -1.59 -5.39 2.79
CA TYR A 122 -0.64 -5.64 1.71
C TYR A 122 0.45 -4.56 1.66
N LEU A 123 1.73 -4.94 1.64
CA LEU A 123 2.87 -4.02 1.58
C LEU A 123 3.62 -4.18 0.24
N CYS A 124 3.77 -3.08 -0.52
CA CYS A 124 4.50 -3.07 -1.79
C CYS A 124 5.66 -2.04 -1.80
N PRO A 125 6.80 -2.34 -1.14
CA PRO A 125 7.94 -1.42 -1.01
C PRO A 125 8.87 -1.44 -2.24
N THR A 126 8.31 -1.38 -3.46
CA THR A 126 9.11 -1.40 -4.69
C THR A 126 9.75 -0.04 -5.02
N THR A 127 10.91 -0.03 -5.64
CA THR A 127 11.60 1.18 -6.11
C THR A 127 11.23 1.59 -7.53
N LYS A 128 10.58 0.68 -8.29
CA LYS A 128 10.11 0.87 -9.67
C LYS A 128 8.80 0.09 -9.84
N ALA A 129 7.86 0.64 -10.61
CA ALA A 129 6.62 -0.03 -10.97
C ALA A 129 6.36 0.09 -12.47
N SER A 130 5.60 -0.88 -12.99
CA SER A 130 4.81 -0.70 -14.20
C SER A 130 3.42 -0.17 -13.79
N PHE A 131 2.34 -0.86 -14.16
CA PHE A 131 0.96 -0.46 -13.87
C PHE A 131 0.46 -0.87 -12.46
N GLY A 132 1.12 -1.82 -11.79
CA GLY A 132 0.71 -2.27 -10.45
C GLY A 132 -0.47 -3.26 -10.43
N ILE A 133 -0.47 -4.28 -11.29
CA ILE A 133 -1.49 -5.35 -11.29
C ILE A 133 -1.65 -5.99 -9.89
N THR A 134 -0.57 -6.18 -9.14
CA THR A 134 -0.62 -6.73 -7.77
C THR A 134 -1.32 -5.80 -6.76
N LEU A 135 -1.38 -4.48 -7.02
CA LEU A 135 -2.18 -3.54 -6.24
C LEU A 135 -3.66 -3.71 -6.61
N LEU A 136 -3.98 -3.83 -7.90
CA LEU A 136 -5.36 -4.11 -8.33
C LEU A 136 -5.90 -5.44 -7.81
N GLU A 137 -5.05 -6.47 -7.70
CA GLU A 137 -5.43 -7.76 -7.11
C GLU A 137 -5.71 -7.62 -5.60
N ALA A 138 -4.84 -6.94 -4.84
CA ALA A 138 -5.10 -6.62 -3.43
C ALA A 138 -6.36 -5.76 -3.24
N MET A 139 -6.58 -4.75 -4.11
CA MET A 139 -7.80 -3.94 -4.11
C MET A 139 -9.06 -4.78 -4.42
N ALA A 140 -8.97 -5.72 -5.37
CA ALA A 140 -10.07 -6.64 -5.72
C ALA A 140 -10.38 -7.64 -4.60
N SER A 141 -9.42 -7.92 -3.72
CA SER A 141 -9.60 -8.70 -2.48
C SER A 141 -10.06 -7.87 -1.29
N GLY A 142 -10.22 -6.55 -1.44
CA GLY A 142 -10.56 -5.64 -0.33
C GLY A 142 -9.43 -5.42 0.68
N THR A 143 -8.20 -5.83 0.35
CA THR A 143 -7.04 -5.77 1.24
C THR A 143 -6.52 -4.32 1.34
N PRO A 144 -6.50 -3.69 2.53
CA PRO A 144 -5.90 -2.38 2.71
C PRO A 144 -4.39 -2.44 2.45
N MET A 145 -3.78 -1.38 1.89
CA MET A 145 -2.38 -1.47 1.46
C MET A 145 -1.52 -0.24 1.74
N ILE A 146 -0.22 -0.51 1.82
CA ILE A 146 0.85 0.48 1.96
C ILE A 146 1.81 0.26 0.80
N VAL A 147 2.02 1.29 -0.01
CA VAL A 147 2.78 1.18 -1.26
C VAL A 147 3.81 2.31 -1.37
N SER A 148 4.89 2.06 -2.10
CA SER A 148 5.91 3.09 -2.30
C SER A 148 5.35 4.34 -2.97
N ASP A 149 5.78 5.50 -2.48
CA ASP A 149 5.46 6.79 -3.07
C ASP A 149 6.26 7.02 -4.37
N ILE A 150 5.73 6.49 -5.48
CA ILE A 150 6.32 6.54 -6.83
C ILE A 150 5.25 6.83 -7.88
N THR A 151 5.64 7.45 -9.00
CA THR A 151 4.73 7.96 -10.05
C THR A 151 3.68 6.94 -10.49
N GLY A 152 4.08 5.73 -10.91
CA GLY A 152 3.16 4.70 -11.38
C GLY A 152 2.18 4.16 -10.32
N PHE A 153 2.46 4.36 -9.02
CA PHE A 153 1.50 4.06 -7.96
C PHE A 153 0.61 5.27 -7.62
N ARG A 154 1.12 6.50 -7.69
CA ARG A 154 0.30 7.71 -7.53
C ARG A 154 -0.83 7.79 -8.56
N GLU A 155 -0.57 7.40 -9.80
CA GLU A 155 -1.57 7.33 -10.87
C GLU A 155 -2.69 6.30 -10.59
N LEU A 156 -2.36 5.18 -9.94
CA LEU A 156 -3.34 4.16 -9.58
C LEU A 156 -4.10 4.52 -8.30
N VAL A 157 -3.42 4.95 -7.24
CA VAL A 157 -4.00 5.33 -5.95
C VAL A 157 -4.44 6.81 -5.94
N ASP A 158 -4.98 7.28 -7.07
CA ASP A 158 -5.53 8.63 -7.23
C ASP A 158 -6.47 9.01 -6.07
N GLY A 159 -6.06 9.99 -5.26
CA GLY A 159 -6.75 10.46 -4.05
C GLY A 159 -6.30 9.84 -2.72
N GLY A 160 -5.47 8.80 -2.71
CA GLY A 160 -4.93 8.16 -1.49
C GLY A 160 -5.96 7.38 -0.65
N ALA A 161 -7.18 7.18 -1.16
CA ALA A 161 -8.24 6.48 -0.44
C ALA A 161 -8.00 4.95 -0.35
N GLU A 162 -7.36 4.36 -1.36
CA GLU A 162 -7.15 2.91 -1.45
C GLU A 162 -5.81 2.43 -0.88
N ALA A 163 -4.85 3.33 -0.62
CA ALA A 163 -3.54 2.98 -0.07
C ALA A 163 -2.85 4.14 0.66
N VAL A 164 -1.99 3.81 1.62
CA VAL A 164 -1.01 4.78 2.16
C VAL A 164 0.23 4.79 1.26
N LEU A 165 0.59 5.97 0.75
CA LEU A 165 1.85 6.21 0.05
C LEU A 165 2.96 6.49 1.07
N VAL A 166 4.08 5.74 0.98
CA VAL A 166 5.22 5.89 1.90
C VAL A 166 6.53 6.05 1.12
N PRO A 167 7.43 6.96 1.52
CA PRO A 167 8.73 7.12 0.87
C PRO A 167 9.52 5.80 0.71
N LYS A 168 10.18 5.65 -0.44
CA LYS A 168 11.08 4.52 -0.68
C LYS A 168 12.34 4.65 0.19
N GLY A 169 12.77 3.55 0.80
CA GLY A 169 14.02 3.51 1.57
C GLY A 169 13.93 4.05 3.01
N ASP A 170 12.72 4.27 3.55
CA ASP A 170 12.48 4.68 4.93
C ASP A 170 11.76 3.59 5.76
N PRO A 171 12.49 2.63 6.35
CA PRO A 171 11.88 1.56 7.15
C PRO A 171 11.04 2.07 8.34
N ALA A 172 11.34 3.26 8.88
CA ALA A 172 10.63 3.82 10.02
C ALA A 172 9.25 4.34 9.60
N ALA A 173 9.16 5.06 8.48
CA ALA A 173 7.88 5.48 7.92
C ALA A 173 7.00 4.27 7.52
N TRP A 174 7.61 3.21 6.96
CA TRP A 174 6.90 1.96 6.64
C TRP A 174 6.35 1.25 7.89
N ALA A 175 7.15 1.14 8.95
CA ALA A 175 6.71 0.55 10.22
C ALA A 175 5.62 1.40 10.89
N GLY A 176 5.75 2.72 10.88
CA GLY A 176 4.76 3.65 11.41
C GLY A 176 3.42 3.58 10.68
N ALA A 177 3.43 3.55 9.35
CA ALA A 177 2.23 3.39 8.53
C ALA A 177 1.53 2.04 8.78
N ALA A 178 2.30 0.95 8.92
CA ALA A 178 1.76 -0.38 9.24
C ALA A 178 1.13 -0.42 10.63
N ALA A 179 1.83 0.09 11.65
CA ALA A 179 1.31 0.16 13.02
C ALA A 179 0.03 1.01 13.11
N ALA A 180 0.00 2.16 12.43
CA ALA A 180 -1.16 3.04 12.40
C ALA A 180 -2.40 2.39 11.74
N LEU A 181 -2.23 1.65 10.63
CA LEU A 181 -3.36 0.93 10.02
C LEU A 181 -3.80 -0.31 10.80
N ILE A 182 -2.86 -1.06 11.40
CA ILE A 182 -3.21 -2.19 12.28
C ILE A 182 -4.04 -1.71 13.48
N GLY A 183 -3.70 -0.54 14.04
CA GLY A 183 -4.43 0.10 15.14
C GLY A 183 -5.77 0.74 14.75
N ASP A 184 -6.12 0.82 13.47
CA ASP A 184 -7.34 1.49 12.98
C ASP A 184 -8.17 0.60 12.04
N PRO A 185 -8.99 -0.31 12.59
CA PRO A 185 -9.86 -1.20 11.80
C PRO A 185 -10.89 -0.44 10.94
N ALA A 186 -11.36 0.73 11.38
CA ALA A 186 -12.37 1.51 10.66
C ALA A 186 -11.79 2.13 9.37
N ARG A 187 -10.56 2.65 9.45
CA ARG A 187 -9.81 3.11 8.28
C ARG A 187 -9.44 1.97 7.35
N ARG A 188 -9.07 0.79 7.88
CA ARG A 188 -8.87 -0.42 7.06
C ARG A 188 -10.13 -0.80 6.28
N GLY A 189 -11.30 -0.86 6.94
CA GLY A 189 -12.58 -1.14 6.27
C GLY A 189 -12.92 -0.14 5.16
N THR A 190 -12.76 1.16 5.45
CA THR A 190 -12.96 2.24 4.46
C THR A 190 -12.02 2.11 3.26
N MET A 191 -10.73 1.83 3.50
CA MET A 191 -9.72 1.65 2.46
C MET A 191 -9.98 0.42 1.59
N GLY A 192 -10.38 -0.71 2.20
CA GLY A 192 -10.77 -1.92 1.48
C GLY A 192 -11.98 -1.71 0.57
N ALA A 193 -13.01 -1.01 1.06
CA ALA A 193 -14.19 -0.65 0.27
C ALA A 193 -13.86 0.28 -0.92
N ALA A 194 -12.98 1.27 -0.71
CA ALA A 194 -12.48 2.12 -1.78
C ALA A 194 -11.68 1.31 -2.82
N GLY A 195 -10.83 0.39 -2.36
CA GLY A 195 -10.08 -0.56 -3.19
C GLY A 195 -11.02 -1.38 -4.10
N LEU A 196 -12.03 -2.04 -3.54
CA LEU A 196 -13.02 -2.82 -4.29
C LEU A 196 -13.71 -1.97 -5.38
N ALA A 197 -14.13 -0.76 -5.02
CA ALA A 197 -14.80 0.17 -5.94
C ALA A 197 -13.87 0.72 -7.05
N LYS A 198 -12.56 0.80 -6.81
CA LYS A 198 -11.56 1.14 -7.84
C LYS A 198 -11.23 -0.07 -8.71
N ALA A 199 -10.94 -1.25 -8.13
CA ALA A 199 -10.62 -2.47 -8.85
C ALA A 199 -11.71 -2.90 -9.84
N ALA A 200 -12.99 -2.75 -9.48
CA ALA A 200 -14.12 -3.05 -10.36
C ALA A 200 -14.11 -2.27 -11.70
N ARG A 201 -13.39 -1.14 -11.78
CA ARG A 201 -13.23 -0.32 -13.00
C ARG A 201 -12.19 -0.89 -13.98
N TYR A 202 -11.33 -1.80 -13.50
CA TYR A 202 -10.26 -2.46 -14.24
C TYR A 202 -10.55 -3.96 -14.48
N ALA A 203 -11.75 -4.43 -14.15
CA ALA A 203 -12.18 -5.79 -14.43
C ALA A 203 -12.12 -6.10 -15.95
N TRP A 204 -11.68 -7.31 -16.30
CA TRP A 204 -11.40 -7.72 -17.68
C TRP A 204 -12.49 -7.38 -18.71
N PRO A 205 -13.80 -7.57 -18.46
CA PRO A 205 -14.84 -7.17 -19.42
C PRO A 205 -14.75 -5.68 -19.78
N ARG A 206 -14.64 -4.78 -18.79
CA ARG A 206 -14.54 -3.33 -19.01
C ARG A 206 -13.26 -2.92 -19.74
N VAL A 207 -12.16 -3.66 -19.54
CA VAL A 207 -10.90 -3.42 -20.24
C VAL A 207 -11.02 -3.88 -21.69
N ALA A 208 -11.59 -5.06 -21.93
CA ALA A 208 -11.84 -5.59 -23.26
C ALA A 208 -12.75 -4.66 -24.07
N ASP A 209 -13.88 -4.20 -23.51
CA ASP A 209 -14.81 -3.27 -24.16
C ASP A 209 -14.11 -1.98 -24.62
N ARG A 210 -13.26 -1.41 -23.76
CA ARG A 210 -12.47 -0.20 -24.07
C ARG A 210 -11.46 -0.43 -25.19
N VAL A 211 -10.77 -1.57 -25.20
CA VAL A 211 -9.79 -1.92 -26.25
C VAL A 211 -10.51 -2.18 -27.57
N LEU A 212 -11.61 -2.92 -27.56
CA LEU A 212 -12.44 -3.17 -28.75
C LEU A 212 -12.99 -1.86 -29.34
N ALA A 213 -13.42 -0.91 -28.52
CA ALA A 213 -13.87 0.41 -28.98
C ALA A 213 -12.77 1.23 -29.68
N VAL A 214 -11.49 0.98 -29.39
CA VAL A 214 -10.36 1.57 -30.14
C VAL A 214 -10.18 0.84 -31.48
N TYR A 215 -10.24 -0.50 -31.49
CA TYR A 215 -10.15 -1.28 -32.73
C TYR A 215 -11.28 -0.95 -33.73
N GLU A 216 -12.52 -0.82 -33.26
CA GLU A 216 -13.65 -0.42 -34.11
C GLU A 216 -13.58 1.04 -34.60
N ARG A 217 -12.76 1.88 -33.95
CA ARG A 217 -12.50 3.26 -34.41
C ARG A 217 -11.50 3.30 -35.56
N VAL A 218 -10.46 2.47 -35.53
CA VAL A 218 -9.36 2.47 -36.52
C VAL A 218 -9.61 1.55 -37.73
N LYS A 219 -10.67 0.73 -37.68
CA LYS A 219 -11.18 -0.05 -38.83
C LYS A 219 -11.99 0.78 -39.84
N ARG A 220 -12.37 2.01 -39.48
CA ARG A 220 -13.15 2.94 -40.31
C ARG A 220 -12.22 3.90 -41.06
#